data_AF-A0A2N3DTQ4-F1
#
_entry.id   AF-A0A2N3DTQ4-F1
#
_cell.length_a   1.000
_cell.length_b   1.000
_cell.length_c   1.000
_cell.angle_alpha   90.00
_cell.angle_beta   90.00
_cell.angle_gamma   90.00
#
_symmetry.space_group_name_H-M   'P 1'
#
loop_
_entity.id
_entity.type
_entity.pdbx_description
1 polymer ?
#
loop_
_entity_poly.entity_id
_entity_poly.type
_entity_poly.pdbx_seq_one_letter_code
_entity_poly.pdbx_strand_id
1 'polypeptide(L)'
;MTDISFQMSAIGQRIKIRRLALSLTQKDAAARSGVAYRTWRRMEGEGMASIEDLVRAAIVLRCEESLATLFPEPVASNMDELLERQRAAAATRRKRVGRAQA
;
A
#
# COMPACT_ATOMS: atom_id res chain seq x y z
N MET A 1 6.49 16.40 17.98
CA MET A 1 6.85 16.76 16.59
C MET A 1 7.30 15.48 15.91
N THR A 2 6.52 14.90 15.00
CA THR A 2 6.89 13.63 14.34
C THR A 2 7.94 13.93 13.28
N ASP A 3 9.16 13.44 13.46
CA ASP A 3 10.24 13.63 12.50
C ASP A 3 9.97 12.82 11.22
N ILE A 4 9.95 13.50 10.08
CA ILE A 4 9.66 12.88 8.77
C ILE A 4 10.70 11.82 8.46
N SER A 5 11.98 12.14 8.67
CA SER A 5 13.10 11.24 8.38
C SER A 5 12.99 9.93 9.18
N PHE A 6 12.60 10.01 10.45
CA PHE A 6 12.32 8.84 11.28
C PHE A 6 11.20 7.96 10.69
N GLN A 7 10.09 8.56 10.26
CA GLN A 7 8.98 7.81 9.65
C GLN A 7 9.39 7.13 8.35
N MET A 8 10.16 7.81 7.51
CA MET A 8 10.68 7.25 6.26
C MET A 8 11.61 6.05 6.52
N SER A 9 12.56 6.21 7.45
CA SER A 9 13.45 5.12 7.86
C SER A 9 12.66 3.92 8.42
N ALA A 10 11.65 4.17 9.25
CA ALA A 10 10.78 3.12 9.79
C ALA A 10 10.01 2.38 8.69
N ILE A 11 9.53 3.07 7.64
CA ILE A 11 8.92 2.43 6.46
C ILE A 11 9.96 1.53 5.78
N GLY A 12 11.16 2.05 5.49
CA GLY A 12 12.23 1.28 4.84
C GLY A 12 12.61 0.01 5.61
N GLN A 13 12.69 0.07 6.94
CA GLN A 13 12.96 -1.10 7.78
C GLN A 13 11.84 -2.14 7.72
N ARG A 14 10.57 -1.72 7.72
CA ARG A 14 9.42 -2.65 7.58
C ARG A 14 9.43 -3.37 6.24
N ILE A 15 9.77 -2.66 5.16
CA ILE A 15 9.94 -3.24 3.82
C ILE A 15 11.04 -4.30 3.84
N LYS A 16 12.20 -3.98 4.43
CA LYS A 16 13.32 -4.92 4.56
C LYS A 16 12.94 -6.16 5.36
N ILE A 17 12.29 -6.00 6.51
CA ILE A 17 11.82 -7.10 7.36
C ILE A 17 10.87 -8.00 6.58
N ARG A 18 9.89 -7.42 5.89
CA ARG A 18 8.93 -8.19 5.09
C ARG A 18 9.59 -8.94 3.94
N ARG A 19 10.53 -8.31 3.23
CA ARG A 19 11.31 -8.96 2.18
C ARG A 19 12.07 -10.18 2.70
N LEU A 20 12.76 -10.02 3.83
CA LEU A 20 13.54 -11.11 4.44
C LEU A 20 12.66 -12.26 4.92
N ALA A 21 11.46 -11.95 5.44
CA ALA A 21 10.48 -12.97 5.83
C ALA A 21 9.99 -13.81 4.64
N LEU A 22 10.06 -13.28 3.41
CA LEU A 22 9.78 -14.01 2.17
C LEU A 22 11.03 -14.66 1.54
N SER A 23 12.17 -14.63 2.23
CA SER A 23 13.46 -15.16 1.77
C SER A 23 13.94 -14.58 0.43
N LEU A 24 13.57 -13.33 0.13
CA LEU A 24 13.99 -12.64 -1.10
C LEU A 24 15.26 -11.83 -0.88
N THR A 25 16.20 -11.87 -1.81
CA THR A 25 17.27 -10.88 -1.85
C THR A 25 16.73 -9.53 -2.37
N GLN A 26 17.44 -8.43 -2.12
CA GLN A 26 17.07 -7.13 -2.71
C GLN A 26 17.06 -7.19 -4.25
N LYS A 27 17.94 -7.99 -4.87
CA LYS A 27 17.97 -8.17 -6.32
C LYS A 27 16.75 -8.92 -6.83
N ASP A 28 16.34 -9.99 -6.15
CA ASP A 28 15.16 -10.78 -6.54
C ASP A 28 13.88 -9.95 -6.40
N ALA A 29 13.75 -9.20 -5.29
CA ALA A 29 12.57 -8.38 -5.05
C ALA A 29 12.48 -7.21 -6.06
N ALA A 30 13.61 -6.57 -6.37
CA ALA A 30 13.70 -5.57 -7.44
C ALA A 30 13.30 -6.15 -8.80
N ALA A 31 13.87 -7.30 -9.19
CA ALA A 31 13.54 -7.96 -10.45
C ALA A 31 12.06 -8.34 -10.55
N ARG A 32 11.48 -8.91 -9.49
CA ARG A 32 10.06 -9.33 -9.45
C ARG A 32 9.09 -8.15 -9.49
N SER A 33 9.48 -7.00 -8.96
CA SER A 33 8.63 -5.79 -8.91
C SER A 33 8.76 -4.93 -10.17
N GLY A 34 9.78 -5.18 -10.99
CA GLY A 34 10.17 -4.29 -12.08
C GLY A 34 10.80 -2.98 -11.60
N VAL A 35 11.13 -2.87 -10.32
CA VAL A 35 11.79 -1.69 -9.72
C VAL A 35 13.29 -1.81 -9.91
N ALA A 36 13.95 -0.72 -10.29
CA ALA A 36 15.41 -0.71 -10.42
C ALA A 36 16.10 -1.06 -9.09
N TYR A 37 17.15 -1.87 -9.12
CA TYR A 37 17.85 -2.33 -7.90
C TYR A 37 18.34 -1.16 -7.01
N ARG A 38 18.81 -0.07 -7.61
CA ARG A 38 19.22 1.14 -6.87
C ARG A 38 18.05 1.75 -6.09
N THR A 39 16.86 1.81 -6.71
CA THR A 39 15.64 2.31 -6.08
C THR A 39 15.23 1.41 -4.92
N TRP A 40 15.28 0.08 -5.09
CA TRP A 40 14.99 -0.86 -4.01
C TRP A 40 15.92 -0.66 -2.80
N ARG A 41 17.22 -0.51 -3.03
CA ARG A 41 18.19 -0.23 -1.94
C ARG A 41 17.87 1.06 -1.21
N ARG A 42 17.53 2.12 -1.95
CA ARG A 42 17.17 3.42 -1.39
C ARG A 42 15.87 3.35 -0.58
N MET A 43 14.90 2.58 -1.07
CA MET A 43 13.63 2.34 -0.39
C MET A 43 13.84 1.68 0.99
N GLU A 44 14.68 0.64 1.07
CA GLU A 44 14.96 -0.03 2.35
C GLU A 44 15.91 0.75 3.27
N GLY A 45 16.89 1.45 2.69
CA GLY A 45 17.94 2.14 3.46
C GLY A 45 17.53 3.52 3.95
N GLU A 46 16.84 4.29 3.11
CA GLU A 46 16.49 5.69 3.36
C GLU A 46 14.96 5.91 3.47
N GLY A 47 14.14 4.92 3.13
CA GLY A 47 12.69 5.11 3.01
C GLY A 47 12.27 5.91 1.77
N MET A 48 13.18 6.12 0.83
CA MET A 48 12.97 7.00 -0.33
C MET A 48 12.72 6.17 -1.60
N ALA A 49 11.53 6.32 -2.18
CA ALA A 49 11.17 5.82 -3.50
C ALA A 49 9.95 6.60 -4.02
N SER A 50 9.59 6.44 -5.29
CA SER A 50 8.30 6.94 -5.76
C SER A 50 7.15 6.13 -5.12
N ILE A 51 5.94 6.70 -5.10
CA ILE A 51 4.74 5.96 -4.69
C ILE A 51 4.53 4.75 -5.60
N GLU A 52 4.77 4.89 -6.90
CA GLU A 52 4.64 3.78 -7.85
C GLU A 52 5.57 2.60 -7.47
N ASP A 53 6.84 2.89 -7.20
CA ASP A 53 7.81 1.86 -6.79
C ASP A 53 7.40 1.21 -5.47
N LEU A 54 6.88 1.99 -4.51
CA LEU A 54 6.38 1.47 -3.24
C LEU A 54 5.18 0.53 -3.45
N VAL A 55 4.25 0.89 -4.33
CA VAL A 55 3.09 0.03 -4.67
C VAL A 55 3.57 -1.26 -5.34
N ARG A 56 4.50 -1.18 -6.30
CA ARG A 56 5.10 -2.36 -6.95
C ARG A 56 5.80 -3.27 -5.94
N ALA A 57 6.55 -2.69 -5.01
CA ALA A 57 7.18 -3.43 -3.92
C ALA A 57 6.14 -4.09 -3.01
N ALA A 58 5.09 -3.37 -2.61
CA ALA A 58 4.03 -3.91 -1.75
C ALA A 58 3.33 -5.13 -2.36
N ILE A 59 3.09 -5.15 -3.67
CA ILE A 59 2.51 -6.30 -4.38
C ILE A 59 3.44 -7.52 -4.33
N VAL A 60 4.75 -7.34 -4.60
CA VAL A 60 5.72 -8.43 -4.50
C VAL A 60 5.85 -8.94 -3.06
N LEU A 61 5.69 -8.06 -2.09
CA LEU A 61 5.79 -8.34 -0.66
C LEU A 61 4.48 -8.88 -0.04
N ARG A 62 3.43 -9.09 -0.85
CA ARG A 62 2.12 -9.56 -0.39
C ARG A 62 1.53 -8.65 0.69
N CYS A 63 1.54 -7.34 0.41
CA CYS A 63 1.09 -6.26 1.28
C CYS A 63 -0.01 -5.40 0.63
N GLU A 64 -0.74 -5.96 -0.34
CA GLU A 64 -1.83 -5.30 -1.07
C GLU A 64 -2.96 -4.85 -0.13
N GLU A 65 -3.31 -5.70 0.84
CA GLU A 65 -4.31 -5.37 1.86
C GLU A 65 -3.86 -4.21 2.74
N SER A 66 -2.60 -4.23 3.20
CA SER A 66 -2.04 -3.13 4.01
C SER A 66 -1.99 -1.81 3.25
N LEU A 67 -1.74 -1.86 1.93
CA LEU A 67 -1.79 -0.69 1.07
C LEU A 67 -3.22 -0.14 0.97
N ALA A 68 -4.22 -1.02 0.84
CA ALA A 68 -5.63 -0.62 0.81
C ALA A 68 -6.10 0.01 2.13
N THR A 69 -5.45 -0.31 3.25
CA THR A 69 -5.79 0.23 4.58
C THR A 69 -4.87 1.36 5.04
N LEU A 70 -3.92 1.83 4.21
CA LEU A 70 -2.93 2.82 4.62
C LEU A 70 -3.56 4.16 5.01
N PHE A 71 -4.64 4.53 4.32
CA PHE A 71 -5.44 5.73 4.57
C PHE A 71 -6.91 5.32 4.69
N PRO A 72 -7.36 4.83 5.85
CA PRO A 72 -8.75 4.42 6.03
C PRO A 72 -9.67 5.64 5.91
N GLU A 73 -10.89 5.42 5.42
CA GLU A 73 -11.93 6.44 5.41
C GLU A 73 -12.15 6.96 6.85
N PRO A 74 -12.24 8.28 7.06
CA PRO A 74 -12.55 8.83 8.38
C PRO A 74 -13.82 8.21 8.94
N VAL A 75 -13.98 8.10 10.26
CA VAL A 75 -15.26 7.67 10.84
C VAL A 75 -16.33 8.73 10.53
N ALA A 76 -17.56 8.29 10.28
CA ALA A 76 -18.67 9.23 10.08
C ALA A 76 -18.85 10.10 11.33
N SER A 77 -18.99 11.40 11.13
CA SER A 77 -19.07 12.38 12.21
C SER A 77 -20.47 12.43 12.83
N ASN A 78 -21.49 11.96 12.10
CA ASN A 78 -22.88 11.88 12.55
C ASN A 78 -23.65 10.77 11.83
N MET A 79 -24.91 10.56 12.28
CA MET A 79 -25.78 9.49 11.77
C MET A 79 -26.16 9.69 10.30
N ASP A 80 -26.44 10.91 9.87
CA ASP A 80 -26.83 11.20 8.48
C ASP A 80 -25.68 10.89 7.52
N GLU A 81 -24.46 11.28 7.88
CA GLU A 81 -23.25 10.97 7.11
C GLU A 81 -23.01 9.45 7.03
N LEU A 82 -23.26 8.72 8.13
CA LEU A 82 -23.16 7.26 8.13
C LEU A 82 -24.17 6.62 7.17
N LEU A 83 -25.43 7.09 7.19
CA LEU A 83 -26.50 6.59 6.33
C LEU A 83 -26.21 6.86 4.84
N GLU A 84 -25.71 8.06 4.50
CA GLU A 84 -25.32 8.40 3.14
C GLU A 84 -24.18 7.51 2.61
N ARG A 85 -23.16 7.25 3.44
CA ARG A 85 -22.05 6.35 3.06
C ARG A 85 -22.53 4.92 2.80
N GLN A 86 -23.46 4.41 3.61
CA GLN A 86 -24.05 3.08 3.40
C GLN A 86 -24.83 3.00 2.08
N ARG A 87 -25.62 4.04 1.74
CA ARG A 87 -26.34 4.14 0.46
C ARG A 87 -25.37 4.14 -0.73
N ALA A 88 -24.30 4.93 -0.65
CA ALA A 88 -23.28 5.02 -1.70
C ALA A 88 -22.53 3.68 -1.92
N ALA A 89 -22.20 2.97 -0.83
CA ALA A 89 -21.56 1.66 -0.89
C ALA A 89 -22.46 0.58 -1.54
N ALA A 90 -23.76 0.61 -1.25
CA ALA A 90 -24.73 -0.30 -1.86
C ALA A 90 -24.88 -0.06 -3.38
N ALA A 91 -24.89 1.21 -3.81
CA ALA A 91 -25.01 1.59 -5.22
C ALA A 91 -23.80 1.18 -6.06
N THR A 92 -22.58 1.35 -5.53
CA THR A 92 -21.33 0.93 -6.21
C THR A 92 -21.21 -0.58 -6.33
N ARG A 93 -21.64 -1.35 -5.32
CA ARG A 93 -21.71 -2.83 -5.40
C ARG A 93 -22.63 -3.29 -6.54
N ARG A 94 -23.80 -2.67 -6.70
CA ARG A 94 -24.77 -3.03 -7.76
C ARG A 94 -24.21 -2.75 -9.16
N LYS A 95 -23.48 -1.65 -9.36
CA LYS A 95 -22.82 -1.32 -10.65
C LYS A 95 -21.74 -2.33 -11.04
N ARG A 96 -20.96 -2.84 -10.08
CA ARG A 96 -19.91 -3.84 -10.35
C ARG A 96 -20.47 -5.20 -10.77
N VAL A 97 -21.56 -5.66 -10.13
CA VAL A 97 -22.23 -6.92 -10.51
C VAL A 97 -22.82 -6.82 -11.93
N GLY A 98 -23.43 -5.69 -12.28
CA GLY A 98 -23.97 -5.48 -13.64
C GLY A 98 -22.92 -5.43 -14.75
N ARG A 99 -21.68 -5.01 -14.45
CA ARG A 99 -20.58 -4.96 -15.43
C ARG A 99 -19.82 -6.28 -15.58
N ALA A 100 -19.93 -7.20 -14.62
CA ALA A 100 -19.32 -8.52 -14.69
C ALA A 100 -20.20 -9.57 -15.43
N GLN A 101 -21.44 -9.22 -15.78
CA GLN A 101 -22.41 -10.07 -16.47
C GLN A 101 -22.69 -9.64 -17.92
N ALA A 102 -21.88 -8.72 -18.46
CA ALA A 102 -22.01 -8.16 -19.82
C ALA A 102 -20.73 -8.41 -20.63
#